data_AF-A0A7C5SLZ3-F1
#
_entry.id   AF-A0A7C5SLZ3-F1
#
_cell.length_a   1.000
_cell.length_b   1.000
_cell.length_c   1.000
_cell.angle_alpha   90.00
_cell.angle_beta   90.00
_cell.angle_gamma   90.00
#
_symmetry.space_group_name_H-M   'P 1'
#
loop_
_entity.id
_entity.type
_entity.pdbx_description
1 polymer ?
#
loop_
_entity_poly.entity_id
_entity_poly.type
_entity_poly.pdbx_seq_one_letter_code
_entity_poly.pdbx_strand_id
1 'polypeptide(L)'
;MQDLDDTVEIKVLKVDTTVFSKDYKFLKGYDDIVKCNATGKVYKSNYKGTFVELVEVSNMGAMEKIEKGMTDFRNQLIKEGF
;
A
#
# COMPACT_ATOMS: atom_id res chain seq x y z
N MET A 1 -10.23 4.31 32.80
CA MET A 1 -10.17 4.04 31.35
C MET A 1 -9.04 4.88 30.81
N GLN A 2 -7.91 4.27 30.46
CA GLN A 2 -6.84 4.95 29.75
C GLN A 2 -7.15 4.79 28.27
N ASP A 3 -7.63 5.86 27.64
CA ASP A 3 -7.65 5.97 26.19
C ASP A 3 -6.20 5.88 25.71
N LEU A 4 -5.85 4.75 25.11
CA LEU A 4 -4.65 4.64 24.29
C LEU A 4 -4.86 5.58 23.10
N ASP A 5 -4.30 6.77 23.21
CA ASP A 5 -3.90 7.57 22.06
C ASP A 5 -2.79 6.78 21.35
N ASP A 6 -3.20 5.75 20.59
CA ASP A 6 -2.36 5.12 19.58
C ASP A 6 -2.19 6.15 18.46
N THR A 7 -1.37 7.17 18.73
CA THR A 7 -0.84 8.04 17.69
C THR A 7 0.04 7.14 16.82
N VAL A 8 -0.56 6.56 15.78
CA VAL A 8 0.15 5.75 14.80
C VAL A 8 1.16 6.69 14.14
N GLU A 9 2.41 6.69 14.61
CA GLU A 9 3.50 7.40 13.96
C GLU A 9 3.71 6.75 12.58
N ILE A 10 3.07 7.32 11.57
CA ILE A 10 3.24 6.90 10.19
C ILE A 10 4.66 7.28 9.78
N LYS A 11 5.58 6.31 9.81
CA LYS A 11 6.94 6.52 9.30
C LYS A 11 6.89 6.71 7.79
N VAL A 12 7.12 7.94 7.36
CA VAL A 12 7.27 8.31 5.96
C VAL A 12 8.75 8.25 5.58
N LEU A 13 9.11 7.31 4.73
CA LEU A 13 10.42 7.22 4.10
C LEU A 13 10.49 8.17 2.90
N LYS A 14 11.56 8.93 2.77
CA LYS A 14 11.83 9.74 1.58
C LYS A 14 12.98 9.11 0.81
N VAL A 15 12.75 8.81 -0.46
CA VAL A 15 13.75 8.21 -1.35
C VAL A 15 13.89 9.04 -2.62
N ASP A 16 15.11 9.20 -3.10
CA ASP A 16 15.35 9.82 -4.41
C ASP A 16 14.72 8.99 -5.52
N THR A 17 14.30 9.66 -6.59
CA THR A 17 13.65 9.01 -7.75
C THR A 17 14.55 7.97 -8.41
N THR A 18 15.87 8.20 -8.44
CA THR A 18 16.85 7.24 -8.93
C THR A 18 16.87 5.96 -8.10
N VAL A 19 16.91 6.09 -6.77
CA VAL A 19 16.87 4.94 -5.84
C VAL A 19 15.54 4.22 -5.96
N PHE A 20 14.43 4.97 -5.99
CA PHE A 20 13.10 4.44 -6.15
C PHE A 20 12.96 3.55 -7.40
N SER A 21 13.41 4.05 -8.56
CA SER A 21 13.32 3.32 -9.83
C SER A 21 14.12 2.01 -9.88
N LYS A 22 15.16 1.89 -9.05
CA LYS A 22 16.04 0.72 -9.00
C LYS A 22 15.55 -0.32 -7.99
N ASP A 23 15.14 0.15 -6.82
CA ASP A 23 14.93 -0.70 -5.66
C ASP A 23 13.46 -1.00 -5.37
N TYR A 24 12.52 -0.36 -6.08
CA TYR A 24 11.09 -0.53 -5.88
C TYR A 24 10.38 -0.91 -7.19
N LYS A 25 9.35 -1.74 -7.07
CA LYS A 25 8.50 -2.16 -8.20
C LYS A 25 7.03 -1.98 -7.86
N PHE A 26 6.27 -1.42 -8.79
CA PHE A 26 4.82 -1.33 -8.67
C PHE A 26 4.19 -2.72 -8.63
N LEU A 27 3.24 -2.91 -7.71
CA LEU A 27 2.42 -4.12 -7.66
C LEU A 27 1.38 -4.06 -8.78
N LYS A 28 1.23 -5.18 -9.51
CA LYS A 28 0.22 -5.27 -10.56
C LYS A 28 -1.17 -5.09 -9.97
N GLY A 29 -1.98 -4.23 -10.59
CA GLY A 29 -3.34 -3.92 -10.14
C GLY A 29 -3.44 -2.74 -9.18
N TYR A 30 -2.30 -2.10 -8.83
CA TYR A 30 -2.26 -0.93 -7.97
C TYR A 30 -1.41 0.19 -8.59
N ASP A 31 -1.95 1.40 -8.63
CA ASP A 31 -1.28 2.54 -9.24
C ASP A 31 -0.23 3.20 -8.34
N ASP A 32 -0.39 3.09 -7.02
CA ASP A 32 0.43 3.79 -6.03
C ASP A 32 1.14 2.85 -5.05
N ILE A 33 0.96 1.54 -5.17
CA ILE A 33 1.57 0.56 -4.28
C ILE A 33 2.84 -0.02 -4.90
N VAL A 34 3.92 0.01 -4.12
CA VAL A 34 5.23 -0.48 -4.51
C VAL A 34 5.80 -1.47 -3.52
N LYS A 35 6.59 -2.41 -4.02
CA LYS A 35 7.33 -3.40 -3.23
C LYS A 35 8.82 -3.12 -3.32
N CYS A 36 9.49 -3.06 -2.17
CA CYS A 36 10.95 -2.99 -2.11
C CYS A 36 11.55 -4.34 -2.53
N ASN A 37 12.46 -4.33 -3.50
CA ASN A 37 13.11 -5.53 -4.04
C ASN A 37 14.01 -6.22 -3.00
N ALA A 38 14.66 -5.44 -2.12
CA ALA A 38 15.61 -5.98 -1.13
C ALA A 38 14.91 -6.61 0.08
N THR A 39 13.83 -5.99 0.58
CA THR A 39 13.17 -6.41 1.83
C THR A 39 11.84 -7.12 1.60
N GLY A 40 11.26 -7.02 0.40
CA GLY A 40 9.93 -7.50 0.10
C GLY A 40 8.80 -6.71 0.74
N LYS A 41 9.10 -5.67 1.53
CA LYS A 41 8.11 -4.79 2.15
C LYS A 41 7.34 -3.98 1.14
N VAL A 42 6.09 -3.65 1.47
CA VAL A 42 5.16 -2.92 0.62
C VAL A 42 4.94 -1.52 1.17
N TYR A 43 4.91 -0.55 0.27
CA TYR A 43 4.77 0.87 0.58
C TYR A 43 3.73 1.50 -0.34
N LYS A 44 3.00 2.47 0.20
CA LYS A 44 2.27 3.44 -0.61
C LYS A 44 3.23 4.53 -1.04
N SER A 45 3.30 4.80 -2.33
CA SER A 45 4.20 5.78 -2.94
C SER A 45 3.48 7.09 -3.28
N ASN A 46 4.13 8.22 -3.04
CA ASN A 46 3.65 9.54 -3.41
C ASN A 46 4.79 10.34 -4.04
N TYR A 47 4.64 10.67 -5.33
CA TYR A 47 5.66 11.41 -6.08
C TYR A 47 5.59 12.91 -5.80
N LYS A 48 6.72 13.47 -5.35
CA LYS A 48 6.88 14.92 -5.10
C LYS A 48 7.79 15.60 -6.13
N GLY A 49 7.94 14.98 -7.31
CA GLY A 49 8.80 15.45 -8.40
C GLY A 49 10.28 15.14 -8.17
N THR A 50 10.88 15.67 -7.10
CA THR A 50 12.32 15.48 -6.80
C THR A 50 12.60 14.22 -5.98
N PHE A 51 11.65 13.78 -5.16
CA PHE A 51 11.73 12.56 -4.35
C PHE A 51 10.37 11.85 -4.31
N VAL A 52 10.39 10.61 -3.83
CA VAL A 52 9.20 9.81 -3.59
C VAL A 52 9.05 9.58 -2.09
N GLU A 53 7.87 9.86 -1.58
CA GLU A 53 7.48 9.53 -0.20
C GLU A 53 6.90 8.11 -0.19
N LEU A 54 7.38 7.29 0.74
CA LEU A 54 7.00 5.90 0.93
C LEU A 54 6.42 5.74 2.32
N VAL A 55 5.17 5.32 2.39
CA VAL A 55 4.52 4.98 3.65
C VAL A 55 4.44 3.48 3.75
N GLU A 56 5.09 2.89 4.75
CA GLU A 56 5.03 1.43 4.95
C GLU A 56 3.58 1.01 5.19
N VAL A 57 3.08 0.10 4.37
CA VAL A 57 1.75 -0.45 4.55
C VAL A 57 1.89 -1.62 5.50
N SER A 58 1.71 -1.36 6.79
CA SER A 58 1.99 -2.29 7.90
C SER A 58 1.12 -3.55 7.92
N ASN A 59 0.13 -3.67 7.03
CA ASN A 59 -0.82 -4.76 7.10
C ASN A 59 -1.18 -5.28 5.70
N MET A 60 -0.28 -6.09 5.15
CA MET A 60 -0.57 -6.95 3.99
C MET A 60 -1.87 -7.73 4.20
N GLY A 61 -2.14 -8.18 5.44
CA GLY A 61 -3.39 -8.84 5.82
C GLY A 61 -4.64 -7.93 5.83
N ALA A 62 -4.50 -6.61 6.00
CA ALA A 62 -5.63 -5.69 5.82
C ALA A 62 -5.90 -5.43 4.34
N MET A 63 -4.85 -5.30 3.52
CA MET A 63 -5.00 -5.20 2.06
C MET A 63 -5.63 -6.46 1.46
N GLU A 64 -5.15 -7.65 1.84
CA GLU A 64 -5.75 -8.93 1.41
C GLU A 64 -7.21 -9.07 1.87
N LYS A 65 -7.55 -8.62 3.08
CA LYS A 65 -8.95 -8.60 3.55
C LYS A 65 -9.81 -7.64 2.73
N ILE A 66 -9.29 -6.48 2.35
CA ILE A 66 -9.99 -5.52 1.49
C ILE A 66 -10.16 -6.10 0.08
N GLU A 67 -9.12 -6.68 -0.52
CA GLU A 67 -9.20 -7.33 -1.83
C GLU A 67 -10.17 -8.50 -1.83
N LYS A 68 -10.13 -9.34 -0.80
CA LYS A 68 -11.07 -10.45 -0.64
C LYS A 68 -12.49 -9.94 -0.47
N GLY A 69 -12.71 -8.94 0.37
CA GLY A 69 -14.01 -8.31 0.55
C GLY A 69 -14.56 -7.67 -0.74
N MET A 70 -13.70 -7.02 -1.52
CA MET A 70 -14.04 -6.45 -2.84
C MET A 70 -14.35 -7.54 -3.88
N THR A 71 -13.61 -8.65 -3.86
CA THR A 71 -13.84 -9.80 -4.74
C THR A 71 -15.15 -10.49 -4.40
N ASP A 72 -15.43 -10.70 -3.11
CA ASP A 72 -16.68 -11.29 -2.63
C ASP A 72 -17.87 -10.37 -2.97
N PHE A 73 -17.73 -9.06 -2.81
CA PHE A 73 -18.73 -8.07 -3.20
C PHE A 73 -18.99 -8.08 -4.72
N ARG A 74 -17.93 -8.12 -5.54
CA ARG A 74 -18.07 -8.27 -7.00
C ARG A 74 -18.82 -9.55 -7.38
N ASN A 75 -18.50 -10.67 -6.74
CA ASN A 75 -19.17 -11.94 -7.01
C ASN A 75 -20.66 -11.90 -6.63
N GLN A 76 -21.02 -11.16 -5.58
CA GLN A 76 -22.41 -10.91 -5.22
C GLN A 76 -23.14 -10.08 -6.28
N LEU A 77 -22.52 -9.01 -6.79
CA LEU A 77 -23.11 -8.19 -7.86
C LEU A 77 -23.41 -9.01 -9.12
N ILE A 78 -22.48 -9.86 -9.55
CA ILE A 78 -22.67 -10.78 -10.69
C ILE A 78 -23.84 -11.74 -10.44
N LYS A 79 -23.96 -12.25 -9.20
CA LYS A 79 -25.03 -13.18 -8.84
C LYS A 79 -26.40 -12.51 -8.80
N GLU A 80 -26.46 -11.22 -8.50
CA GLU A 80 -27.69 -10.42 -8.54
C GLU A 80 -28.02 -9.89 -9.95
N GLY A 81 -27.16 -10.13 -10.94
CA GLY A 81 -27.43 -9.82 -12.35
C GLY A 81 -27.06 -8.39 -12.77
N PHE A 82 -26.17 -7.73 -12.03
CA PHE A 82 -25.57 -6.44 -12.42
C PHE A 82 -24.38 -6.60 -13.37
#